data_AF-A0A7C5ZDV0-F1
#
_entry.id   AF-A0A7C5ZDV0-F1
#
_cell.length_a   1.000
_cell.length_b   1.000
_cell.length_c   1.000
_cell.angle_alpha   90.00
_cell.angle_beta   90.00
_cell.angle_gamma   90.00
#
_symmetry.space_group_name_H-M   'P 1'
#
loop_
_entity.id
_entity.type
_entity.pdbx_description
1 polymer ?
#
loop_
_entity_poly.entity_id
_entity_poly.type
_entity_poly.pdbx_seq_one_letter_code
_entity_poly.pdbx_strand_id
1 'polypeptide(L)'
;MSALAFPAFSLQTRRHVAGHPWLAAIFLSLVFFFANHNWNAANMWQATSQTDVNAMISRISEGSLSRQLSFMLLAAAGTLGMVMRARRPLRVDLLVLYPLVLLIAWCVLSIAWSHAPMLTAKRFVVLYAMTAAVIALVKRFSLGALVI
;
A
#
# COMPACT_ATOMS: atom_id res chain seq x y z
N MET A 1 -9.39 -49.66 3.95
CA MET A 1 -8.91 -48.73 5.00
C MET A 1 -7.68 -48.03 4.46
N SER A 2 -7.87 -46.89 3.80
CA SER A 2 -6.79 -46.15 3.14
C SER A 2 -6.20 -45.16 4.14
N ALA A 3 -4.95 -45.40 4.54
CA ALA A 3 -4.22 -44.51 5.44
C ALA A 3 -4.01 -43.15 4.76
N LEU A 4 -4.62 -42.10 5.31
CA LEU A 4 -4.36 -40.72 4.94
C LEU A 4 -2.92 -40.38 5.37
N ALA A 5 -1.99 -40.49 4.44
CA ALA A 5 -0.62 -40.04 4.63
C ALA A 5 -0.62 -38.50 4.71
N PHE A 6 -0.54 -37.97 5.93
CA PHE A 6 -0.31 -36.55 6.12
C PHE A 6 1.08 -36.19 5.55
N PRO A 7 1.19 -35.17 4.69
CA PRO A 7 2.49 -34.75 4.18
C PRO A 7 3.35 -34.29 5.36
N ALA A 8 4.48 -34.97 5.55
CA ALA A 8 5.47 -34.62 6.57
C ALA A 8 5.86 -33.15 6.41
N PHE A 9 5.48 -32.34 7.40
CA PHE A 9 5.77 -30.92 7.44
C PHE A 9 7.27 -30.76 7.71
N SER A 10 8.08 -30.81 6.66
CA SER A 10 9.52 -30.62 6.77
C SER A 10 9.77 -29.20 7.28
N LEU A 11 10.17 -29.08 8.55
CA LEU A 11 10.66 -27.84 9.17
C LEU A 11 11.99 -27.47 8.54
N GLN A 12 11.93 -27.00 7.30
CA GLN A 12 13.09 -26.46 6.60
C GLN A 12 13.44 -25.14 7.30
N THR A 13 14.46 -25.20 8.17
CA THR A 13 15.08 -24.04 8.82
C THR A 13 15.66 -23.13 7.75
N ARG A 14 14.81 -22.25 7.23
CA ARG A 14 15.14 -21.28 6.19
C ARG A 14 16.17 -20.32 6.77
N ARG A 15 17.40 -20.36 6.27
CA ARG A 15 18.38 -19.29 6.48
C ARG A 15 17.72 -17.94 6.18
N HIS A 16 17.57 -17.14 7.22
CA HIS A 16 17.11 -15.76 7.11
C HIS A 16 18.20 -15.00 6.36
N VAL A 17 17.89 -14.54 5.14
CA VAL A 17 18.71 -13.49 4.54
C VAL A 17 18.47 -12.27 5.42
N ALA A 18 19.52 -11.80 6.10
CA ALA A 18 19.50 -10.63 6.95
C ALA A 18 19.23 -9.37 6.09
N GLY A 19 17.98 -9.19 5.69
CA GLY A 19 17.49 -7.87 5.32
C GLY A 19 17.44 -7.01 6.58
N HIS A 20 17.58 -5.70 6.40
CA HIS A 20 17.40 -4.72 7.47
C HIS A 20 15.92 -4.28 7.47
N PRO A 21 15.01 -4.95 8.22
CA PRO A 21 13.57 -4.63 8.20
C PRO A 21 13.27 -3.21 8.65
N TRP A 22 14.11 -2.68 9.54
CA TRP A 22 14.01 -1.32 10.03
C TRP A 22 14.11 -0.27 8.91
N LEU A 23 14.87 -0.51 7.84
CA LEU A 23 14.94 0.42 6.70
C LEU A 23 13.58 0.52 5.98
N ALA A 24 12.89 -0.61 5.82
CA ALA A 24 11.57 -0.62 5.20
C ALA A 24 10.53 0.05 6.12
N ALA A 25 10.64 -0.16 7.44
CA ALA A 25 9.80 0.51 8.42
C ALA A 25 10.02 2.02 8.41
N ILE A 26 11.26 2.51 8.46
CA ILE A 26 11.58 3.95 8.39
C ILE A 26 11.08 4.53 7.07
N PHE A 27 11.32 3.86 5.94
CA PHE A 27 10.83 4.31 4.65
C PHE A 27 9.31 4.46 4.63
N LEU A 28 8.57 3.43 5.07
CA LEU A 28 7.11 3.50 5.17
C LEU A 28 6.67 4.62 6.10
N SER A 29 7.26 4.73 7.30
CA SER A 29 6.93 5.77 8.27
C SER A 29 7.11 7.16 7.67
N LEU A 30 8.21 7.41 6.96
CA LEU A 30 8.43 8.69 6.28
C LEU A 30 7.38 8.94 5.19
N VAL A 31 7.12 7.96 4.33
CA VAL A 31 6.10 8.09 3.27
C VAL A 31 4.73 8.39 3.85
N PHE A 32 4.30 7.64 4.86
CA PHE A 32 3.01 7.85 5.53
C PHE A 32 2.97 9.17 6.29
N PHE A 33 4.08 9.58 6.91
CA PHE A 33 4.20 10.87 7.55
C PHE A 33 3.98 11.99 6.52
N PHE A 34 4.74 12.02 5.42
CA PHE A 34 4.57 13.04 4.38
C PHE A 34 3.22 12.98 3.66
N ALA A 35 2.61 11.79 3.56
CA ALA A 35 1.30 11.63 2.95
C ALA A 35 0.15 12.18 3.82
N ASN A 36 0.30 12.14 5.15
CA ASN A 36 -0.75 12.53 6.09
C ASN A 36 -0.49 13.90 6.76
N HIS A 37 0.77 14.29 6.95
CA HIS A 37 1.13 15.58 7.52
C HIS A 37 1.24 16.64 6.43
N ASN A 38 0.28 17.57 6.45
CA ASN A 38 0.38 18.81 5.71
C ASN A 38 1.03 19.86 6.61
N TRP A 39 2.31 20.15 6.39
CA TRP A 39 3.05 21.16 7.18
C TRP A 39 2.48 22.56 7.00
N ASN A 40 1.79 22.80 5.88
CA ASN A 40 1.14 24.07 5.60
C ASN A 40 -0.27 24.18 6.22
N ALA A 41 -0.75 23.15 6.92
CA ALA A 41 -2.08 23.17 7.53
C ALA A 41 -2.26 24.32 8.52
N ALA A 42 -1.23 24.63 9.32
CA ALA A 42 -1.27 25.73 10.28
C ALA A 42 -1.44 27.11 9.60
N ASN A 43 -0.68 27.36 8.53
CA ASN A 43 -0.79 28.60 7.76
C ASN A 43 -2.15 28.68 7.03
N MET A 44 -2.64 27.56 6.49
CA MET A 44 -3.96 27.52 5.86
C MET A 44 -5.06 27.82 6.87
N TRP A 45 -4.97 27.30 8.09
CA TRP A 45 -5.96 27.57 9.14
C TRP A 45 -6.10 29.07 9.43
N GLN A 46 -4.97 29.79 9.52
CA GLN A 46 -4.97 31.25 9.70
C GLN A 46 -5.54 32.01 8.50
N ALA A 47 -5.33 31.52 7.27
CA ALA A 47 -5.92 32.14 6.08
C ALA A 47 -7.43 31.84 5.94
N THR A 48 -7.88 30.70 6.47
CA THR A 48 -9.27 30.23 6.33
C THR A 48 -10.23 31.02 7.22
N SER A 49 -9.79 31.52 8.38
CA SER A 49 -10.62 32.38 9.23
C SER A 49 -11.02 33.71 8.56
N GLN A 50 -10.42 34.04 7.41
CA GLN A 50 -10.71 35.24 6.62
C GLN A 50 -11.31 34.98 5.23
N THR A 51 -11.44 33.73 4.78
CA THR A 51 -11.81 33.41 3.37
C THR A 51 -13.05 32.52 3.21
N ASP A 52 -13.68 32.61 2.03
CA ASP A 52 -14.88 31.87 1.60
C ASP A 52 -14.69 30.34 1.66
N VAL A 53 -15.64 29.65 2.28
CA VAL A 53 -15.67 28.19 2.50
C VAL A 53 -15.50 27.42 1.19
N ASN A 54 -16.00 27.95 0.08
CA ASN A 54 -15.86 27.31 -1.24
C ASN A 54 -14.41 27.19 -1.70
N ALA A 55 -13.57 28.18 -1.38
CA ALA A 55 -12.14 28.15 -1.70
C ALA A 55 -11.36 27.14 -0.84
N MET A 56 -11.86 26.83 0.35
CA MET A 56 -11.30 25.77 1.20
C MET A 56 -11.58 24.38 0.61
N ILE A 57 -12.82 24.15 0.18
CA ILE A 57 -13.24 22.86 -0.41
C ILE A 57 -12.43 22.56 -1.68
N SER A 58 -12.21 23.55 -2.54
CA SER A 58 -11.43 23.35 -3.78
C SER A 58 -9.99 22.92 -3.49
N ARG A 59 -9.31 23.59 -2.54
CA ARG A 59 -7.94 23.27 -2.13
C ARG A 59 -7.81 21.89 -1.48
N ILE A 60 -8.80 21.48 -0.69
CA ILE A 60 -8.83 20.12 -0.13
C ILE A 60 -8.98 19.08 -1.24
N SER A 61 -9.75 19.38 -2.29
CA SER A 61 -9.98 18.47 -3.42
C SER A 61 -8.76 18.28 -4.32
N GLU A 62 -7.93 19.32 -4.49
CA GLU A 62 -6.71 19.26 -5.29
C GLU A 62 -5.66 18.33 -4.66
N GLY A 63 -5.66 18.26 -3.32
CA GLY A 63 -4.72 17.46 -2.55
C GLY A 63 -3.32 18.06 -2.52
N SER A 64 -2.56 17.81 -1.46
CA SER A 64 -1.20 18.34 -1.37
C SER A 64 -0.26 17.64 -2.35
N LEU A 65 0.59 18.43 -3.01
CA LEU A 65 1.65 17.92 -3.90
C LEU A 65 2.58 16.95 -3.15
N SER A 66 2.84 17.22 -1.86
CA SER A 66 3.57 16.30 -0.98
C SER A 66 2.93 14.92 -0.90
N ARG A 67 1.61 14.84 -0.75
CA ARG A 67 0.87 13.57 -0.67
C ARG A 67 0.92 12.81 -1.99
N GLN A 68 0.81 13.52 -3.11
CA GLN A 68 0.92 12.91 -4.44
C GLN A 68 2.31 12.30 -4.66
N LEU A 69 3.37 13.04 -4.34
CA LEU A 69 4.75 12.55 -4.42
C LEU A 69 5.00 11.34 -3.51
N SER A 70 4.52 11.38 -2.27
CA SER A 70 4.66 10.25 -1.34
C SER A 70 4.05 8.97 -1.88
N PHE A 71 2.82 9.03 -2.42
CA PHE A 71 2.19 7.86 -3.02
C PHE A 71 2.85 7.43 -4.33
N MET A 72 3.37 8.35 -5.14
CA MET A 72 4.16 8.00 -6.32
C MET A 72 5.44 7.27 -5.95
N LEU A 73 6.18 7.73 -4.93
CA LEU A 73 7.36 7.05 -4.42
C LEU A 73 7.02 5.67 -3.85
N LEU A 74 5.91 5.56 -3.12
CA LEU A 74 5.42 4.28 -2.60
C LEU A 74 5.08 3.30 -3.73
N ALA A 75 4.38 3.78 -4.76
CA ALA A 75 4.05 3.00 -5.95
C ALA A 75 5.31 2.56 -6.69
N ALA A 76 6.26 3.45 -6.91
CA ALA A 76 7.53 3.16 -7.58
C ALA A 76 8.35 2.13 -6.78
N ALA A 77 8.48 2.30 -5.46
CA ALA A 77 9.20 1.36 -4.61
C ALA A 77 8.51 -0.02 -4.55
N GLY A 78 7.18 -0.04 -4.44
CA GLY A 78 6.38 -1.27 -4.44
C GLY A 78 6.47 -2.01 -5.76
N THR A 79 6.28 -1.32 -6.88
CA THR A 79 6.39 -1.89 -8.23
C THR A 79 7.79 -2.40 -8.53
N LEU A 80 8.83 -1.62 -8.19
CA LEU A 80 10.21 -2.06 -8.32
C LEU A 80 10.47 -3.33 -7.49
N GLY A 81 9.98 -3.40 -6.25
CA GLY A 81 10.07 -4.62 -5.43
C GLY A 81 9.28 -5.82 -5.99
N MET A 82 8.21 -5.57 -6.74
CA MET A 82 7.46 -6.62 -7.45
C MET A 82 8.22 -7.14 -8.67
N VAL A 83 8.78 -6.24 -9.49
CA VAL A 83 9.53 -6.56 -10.72
C VAL A 83 10.89 -7.17 -10.41
N MET A 84 11.57 -6.68 -9.37
CA MET A 84 12.82 -7.27 -8.93
C MET A 84 12.62 -8.74 -8.55
N ARG A 85 13.46 -9.59 -9.14
CA ARG A 85 13.35 -11.05 -9.06
C ARG A 85 13.47 -11.47 -7.59
N ALA A 86 12.34 -11.82 -6.99
CA ALA A 86 12.33 -12.37 -5.65
C ALA A 86 12.94 -13.77 -5.69
N ARG A 87 13.85 -14.04 -4.75
CA ARG A 87 14.47 -15.37 -4.61
C ARG A 87 13.49 -16.45 -4.19
N ARG A 88 12.25 -16.08 -3.84
CA ARG A 88 11.20 -17.00 -3.40
C ARG A 88 9.96 -16.84 -4.29
N PRO A 89 9.42 -17.95 -4.84
CA PRO A 89 8.12 -17.89 -5.51
C PRO A 89 7.06 -17.51 -4.48
N LEU A 90 6.22 -16.54 -4.85
CA LEU A 90 5.05 -16.17 -4.06
C LEU A 90 4.09 -17.36 -4.11
N ARG A 91 3.92 -18.05 -2.99
CA ARG A 91 2.80 -18.98 -2.83
C ARG A 91 1.57 -18.14 -2.51
N VAL A 92 0.86 -17.77 -3.56
CA VAL A 92 -0.42 -17.09 -3.42
C VAL A 92 -1.44 -18.15 -3.03
N ASP A 93 -1.93 -18.07 -1.80
CA ASP A 93 -3.06 -18.89 -1.38
C ASP A 93 -4.33 -18.38 -2.06
N LEU A 94 -5.10 -19.28 -2.67
CA LEU A 94 -6.39 -18.95 -3.30
C LEU A 94 -7.33 -18.26 -2.32
N LEU A 95 -7.23 -18.59 -1.03
CA LEU A 95 -8.02 -17.99 0.04
C LEU A 95 -7.74 -16.48 0.22
N VAL A 96 -6.51 -16.03 -0.05
CA VAL A 96 -6.13 -14.60 0.01
C VAL A 96 -6.36 -13.91 -1.34
N LEU A 97 -6.18 -14.65 -2.44
CA LEU A 97 -6.40 -14.11 -3.78
C LEU A 97 -7.87 -13.74 -4.01
N TYR A 98 -8.80 -14.55 -3.53
CA TYR A 98 -10.23 -14.33 -3.71
C TYR A 98 -10.72 -12.97 -3.18
N PRO A 99 -10.51 -12.59 -1.90
CA PRO A 99 -10.94 -11.29 -1.40
C PRO A 99 -10.20 -10.13 -2.08
N LEU A 100 -8.95 -10.33 -2.51
CA LEU A 100 -8.19 -9.31 -3.24
C LEU A 100 -8.81 -9.03 -4.62
N VAL A 101 -9.14 -10.09 -5.38
CA VAL A 101 -9.78 -9.96 -6.70
C VAL A 101 -11.17 -9.35 -6.56
N LEU A 102 -11.95 -9.79 -5.56
CA LEU A 102 -13.27 -9.22 -5.28
C LEU A 102 -13.18 -7.73 -4.93
N LEU A 103 -12.19 -7.33 -4.12
CA LEU A 103 -11.93 -5.93 -3.79
C LEU A 103 -11.60 -5.12 -5.05
N ILE A 104 -10.73 -5.63 -5.92
CA ILE A 104 -10.36 -4.94 -7.17
C ILE A 104 -11.59 -4.79 -8.07
N ALA A 105 -12.37 -5.86 -8.26
CA ALA A 105 -13.59 -5.83 -9.06
C ALA A 105 -14.62 -4.85 -8.49
N TRP A 106 -14.81 -4.85 -7.17
CA TRP A 106 -15.70 -3.92 -6.47
C TRP A 106 -15.27 -2.47 -6.66
N CYS A 107 -13.97 -2.20 -6.54
CA CYS A 107 -13.46 -0.86 -6.78
C CYS A 107 -13.73 -0.45 -8.24
N VAL A 108 -13.55 -1.35 -9.23
CA VAL A 108 -13.70 -1.00 -10.66
C VAL A 108 -15.16 -0.67 -10.95
N LEU A 109 -16.07 -1.46 -10.39
CA LEU A 109 -17.50 -1.18 -10.43
C LEU A 109 -17.84 0.17 -9.78
N SER A 110 -17.18 0.51 -8.67
CA SER A 110 -17.34 1.81 -8.00
C SER A 110 -16.88 3.01 -8.85
N ILE A 111 -15.91 2.85 -9.76
CA ILE A 111 -15.56 3.93 -10.71
C ILE A 111 -16.68 4.08 -11.74
N ALA A 112 -17.18 2.98 -12.29
CA ALA A 112 -18.20 3.00 -13.35
C ALA A 112 -19.50 3.70 -12.93
N TRP A 113 -19.82 3.68 -11.64
CA TRP A 113 -20.99 4.33 -11.05
C TRP A 113 -20.73 5.72 -10.47
N SER A 114 -19.48 6.20 -10.48
CA SER A 114 -19.11 7.46 -9.85
C SER A 114 -19.52 8.67 -10.69
N HIS A 115 -20.22 9.62 -10.08
CA HIS A 115 -20.45 10.94 -10.66
C HIS A 115 -19.16 11.78 -10.81
N ALA A 116 -18.08 11.40 -10.12
CA ALA A 116 -16.78 12.06 -10.15
C ALA A 116 -15.64 11.05 -10.41
N PRO A 117 -15.53 10.52 -11.64
CA PRO A 117 -14.64 9.39 -11.96
C PRO A 117 -13.16 9.70 -11.71
N MET A 118 -12.76 10.96 -11.86
CA MET A 118 -11.39 11.42 -11.60
C MET A 118 -10.99 11.23 -10.13
N LEU A 119 -11.90 11.49 -9.20
CA LEU A 119 -11.63 11.40 -7.76
C LEU A 119 -11.51 9.93 -7.32
N THR A 120 -12.33 9.06 -7.91
CA THR A 120 -12.23 7.60 -7.73
C THR A 120 -10.96 7.03 -8.35
N ALA A 121 -10.55 7.50 -9.54
CA ALA A 121 -9.29 7.08 -10.16
C ALA A 121 -8.07 7.43 -9.30
N LYS A 122 -8.04 8.63 -8.68
CA LYS A 122 -6.99 9.00 -7.72
C LYS A 122 -6.94 8.03 -6.52
N ARG A 123 -8.10 7.63 -5.97
CA ARG A 123 -8.16 6.65 -4.86
C ARG A 123 -7.62 5.29 -5.27
N PHE A 124 -7.84 4.89 -6.52
CA PHE A 124 -7.29 3.67 -7.09
C PHE A 124 -5.79 3.63 -7.16
N VAL A 125 -5.17 4.73 -7.60
CA VAL A 125 -3.71 4.84 -7.64
C VAL A 125 -3.12 4.67 -6.23
N VAL A 126 -3.77 5.22 -5.20
CA VAL A 126 -3.35 5.06 -3.80
C VAL A 126 -3.50 3.61 -3.35
N LEU A 127 -4.64 2.96 -3.64
CA LEU A 127 -4.87 1.55 -3.30
C LEU A 127 -3.83 0.64 -3.97
N TYR A 128 -3.54 0.89 -5.26
CA TYR A 128 -2.50 0.20 -6.00
C TYR A 128 -1.11 0.40 -5.36
N ALA A 129 -0.75 1.64 -5.02
CA ALA A 129 0.52 1.93 -4.37
C ALA A 129 0.70 1.16 -3.06
N MET A 130 -0.34 1.15 -2.22
CA MET A 130 -0.32 0.42 -0.94
C MET A 130 -0.22 -1.09 -1.13
N THR A 131 -1.04 -1.67 -2.02
CA THR A 131 -1.01 -3.11 -2.30
C THR A 131 0.33 -3.55 -2.88
N ALA A 132 0.88 -2.79 -3.84
CA ALA A 132 2.21 -3.07 -4.39
C ALA A 132 3.31 -3.03 -3.32
N ALA A 133 3.28 -2.02 -2.43
CA ALA A 133 4.22 -1.92 -1.33
C ALA A 133 4.12 -3.11 -0.36
N VAL A 134 2.90 -3.50 0.03
CA VAL A 134 2.67 -4.67 0.89
C VAL A 134 3.18 -5.95 0.24
N ILE A 135 2.88 -6.17 -1.04
CA ILE A 135 3.38 -7.34 -1.78
C ILE A 135 4.91 -7.34 -1.81
N ALA A 136 5.55 -6.20 -2.10
CA ALA A 136 7.01 -6.08 -2.09
C ALA A 136 7.60 -6.40 -0.71
N LEU A 137 6.98 -5.92 0.38
CA LEU A 137 7.36 -6.22 1.76
C LEU A 137 7.24 -7.71 2.09
N VAL A 138 6.11 -8.34 1.77
CA VAL A 138 5.87 -9.77 2.02
C VAL A 138 6.84 -10.64 1.20
N LYS A 139 7.18 -10.22 -0.03
CA LYS A 139 8.22 -10.90 -0.83
C LYS A 139 9.60 -10.81 -0.19
N ARG A 140 9.90 -9.70 0.49
CA ARG A 140 11.21 -9.41 1.07
C ARG A 140 11.40 -10.01 2.46
N PHE A 141 10.37 -10.02 3.29
CA PHE A 141 10.45 -10.47 4.68
C PHE A 141 9.65 -11.76 4.90
N SER A 142 10.32 -12.80 5.41
CA SER A 142 9.66 -14.01 5.89
C SER A 142 8.91 -13.67 7.19
N LEU A 143 7.64 -14.08 7.35
CA LEU A 143 6.82 -13.77 8.54
C LEU A 143 7.53 -14.04 9.88
N GLY A 144 8.38 -15.08 9.94
CA GLY A 144 9.19 -15.38 11.12
C GLY A 144 10.25 -14.34 11.51
N ALA A 145 10.54 -13.34 10.67
CA ALA A 145 11.42 -12.22 11.01
C ALA A 145 10.68 -11.01 11.60
N LEU A 146 9.34 -11.02 11.54
CA LEU A 146 8.48 -9.90 11.93
C LEU A 146 7.80 -10.13 13.29
N VAL A 147 7.82 -11.37 13.79
CA VAL A 147 7.43 -11.73 15.15
C VAL A 147 8.70 -11.70 16.00
N ILE A 148 9.03 -10.53 16.54
CA ILE A 148 10.02 -10.33 17.62
C ILE A 148 9.28 -9.67 18.76
#